data_AF-A0A480AD86-F1
#
_entry.id   AF-A0A480AD86-F1
#
_cell.length_a   1.000
_cell.length_b   1.000
_cell.length_c   1.000
_cell.angle_alpha   90.00
_cell.angle_beta   90.00
_cell.angle_gamma   90.00
#
_symmetry.space_group_name_H-M   'P 1'
#
loop_
_entity.id
_entity.type
_entity.pdbx_description
1 polymer ?
#
loop_
_entity_poly.entity_id
_entity_poly.type
_entity_poly.pdbx_seq_one_letter_code
_entity_poly.pdbx_strand_id
1 'polypeptide(L)'
;MRCYYFILPQRVEDKVLDVLVRKTDNIQRELGSLAPVVEKKVSRLLADGIRHQNINNITEEINQADKIDTKTEGNLEVINAELEAARIRQKDLNKQLGELQEMLKKSQQWLNLSDQHFRAAISASLEILNASPLTLLDESEAVNNPITARWMIPALDQQTGADPTWSATLDTLRVPKQRGQKPWEWRREAPIRPVVFRDPGSLDGDVVHLHLEHRLVQRLLSRFLSQGFLHDELTRASVCLTNDPIPKIIVLGRLSLYGDKAARLHDEVIAMAAEWIDPANRGRKRLQPLGEGDKQDVLQLLEDSLAIAHFHEVGEGIKTRLQKHASQDIAELIPH
;
A
#
# COMPACT_ATOMS: atom_id res chain seq x y z
N MET A 1 -28.78 -4.76 7.03
CA MET A 1 -29.82 -3.83 7.52
C MET A 1 -29.92 -3.98 9.04
N ARG A 2 -29.93 -2.88 9.80
CA ARG A 2 -30.22 -2.91 11.24
C ARG A 2 -31.63 -2.37 11.45
N CYS A 3 -32.57 -3.22 11.83
CA CYS A 3 -33.94 -2.82 12.14
C CYS A 3 -34.03 -2.52 13.64
N TYR A 4 -34.45 -1.31 13.99
CA TYR A 4 -34.71 -0.90 15.36
C TYR A 4 -36.23 -0.77 15.55
N TYR A 5 -36.75 -1.36 16.62
CA TYR A 5 -38.16 -1.30 17.00
C TYR A 5 -38.30 -0.64 18.36
N PHE A 6 -39.33 0.18 18.54
CA PHE A 6 -39.64 0.83 19.81
C PHE A 6 -40.67 -0.01 20.56
N ILE A 7 -40.38 -0.36 21.81
CA ILE A 7 -41.28 -1.11 22.70
C ILE A 7 -41.95 -0.09 23.63
N LEU A 8 -43.27 0.06 23.55
CA LEU A 8 -44.05 0.90 24.45
C LEU A 8 -44.64 0.03 25.58
N PRO A 9 -44.36 0.34 26.86
CA PRO A 9 -44.85 -0.46 28.00
C PRO A 9 -46.38 -0.57 28.09
N GLN A 10 -47.09 0.38 27.48
CA GLN A 10 -48.55 0.50 27.53
C GLN A 10 -49.27 -0.32 26.44
N ARG A 11 -48.54 -0.84 25.44
CA ARG A 11 -49.10 -1.68 24.37
C ARG A 11 -48.78 -3.14 24.64
N VAL A 12 -49.82 -3.95 24.78
CA VAL A 12 -49.66 -5.36 25.09
C VAL A 12 -49.16 -6.17 23.89
N GLU A 13 -49.36 -5.68 22.66
CA GLU A 13 -48.83 -6.27 21.42
C GLU A 13 -47.31 -6.20 21.33
N ASP A 14 -46.68 -5.19 21.93
CA ASP A 14 -45.22 -5.02 21.88
C ASP A 14 -44.46 -6.13 22.62
N LYS A 15 -45.15 -6.88 23.50
CA LYS A 15 -44.61 -8.10 24.12
C LYS A 15 -44.31 -9.19 23.09
N VAL A 16 -45.14 -9.31 22.06
CA VAL A 16 -44.94 -10.28 20.97
C VAL A 16 -43.72 -9.90 20.14
N LEU A 17 -43.55 -8.60 19.85
CA LEU A 17 -42.40 -8.08 19.12
C LEU A 17 -41.08 -8.27 19.89
N ASP A 18 -41.08 -8.02 21.21
CA ASP A 18 -39.90 -8.25 22.05
C ASP A 18 -39.45 -9.72 22.02
N VAL A 19 -40.41 -10.65 22.11
CA VAL A 19 -40.13 -12.09 22.06
C VAL A 19 -39.63 -12.51 20.67
N LEU A 20 -40.24 -12.01 19.58
CA LEU A 20 -39.79 -12.28 18.22
C LEU A 20 -38.35 -11.83 17.98
N VAL A 21 -38.01 -10.62 18.43
CA VAL A 21 -36.68 -10.08 18.17
C VAL A 21 -35.62 -10.79 19.00
N ARG A 22 -35.89 -11.07 20.28
CA ARG A 22 -34.98 -11.88 21.11
C ARG A 22 -34.75 -13.26 20.53
N LYS A 23 -35.82 -13.91 20.05
CA LYS A 23 -35.74 -15.23 19.45
C LYS A 23 -34.93 -15.21 18.16
N THR A 24 -35.18 -14.22 17.31
CA THR A 24 -34.45 -14.01 16.04
C THR A 24 -32.97 -13.72 16.28
N ASP A 25 -32.63 -12.87 17.26
CA ASP A 25 -31.26 -12.54 17.64
C ASP A 25 -30.50 -13.77 18.19
N ASN A 26 -31.16 -14.58 19.02
CA ASN A 26 -30.59 -15.83 19.51
C ASN A 26 -30.31 -16.83 18.37
N ILE A 27 -31.29 -17.05 17.49
CA ILE A 27 -31.13 -17.93 16.32
C ILE A 27 -30.03 -17.40 15.39
N GLN A 28 -29.94 -16.09 15.18
CA GLN A 28 -28.90 -15.49 14.35
C GLN A 28 -27.50 -15.62 14.97
N ARG A 29 -27.37 -15.55 16.30
CA ARG A 29 -26.08 -15.81 16.97
C ARG A 29 -25.67 -17.28 16.91
N GLU A 30 -26.62 -18.20 17.03
CA GLU A 30 -26.34 -19.63 17.08
C GLU A 30 -26.16 -20.24 15.69
N LEU A 31 -27.00 -19.88 14.72
CA LEU A 31 -27.10 -20.51 13.39
C LEU A 31 -26.75 -19.56 12.23
N GLY A 32 -26.51 -18.28 12.49
CA GLY A 32 -26.16 -17.28 11.46
C GLY A 32 -27.37 -16.73 10.69
N SER A 33 -28.37 -17.56 10.38
CA SER A 33 -29.64 -17.15 9.76
C SER A 33 -30.85 -17.89 10.33
N LEU A 34 -32.03 -17.29 10.22
CA LEU A 34 -33.28 -17.91 10.62
C LEU A 34 -33.62 -19.09 9.69
N ALA A 35 -33.96 -20.25 10.25
CA ALA A 35 -34.32 -21.41 9.45
C ALA A 35 -35.63 -21.14 8.66
N PRO A 36 -35.72 -21.48 7.35
CA PRO A 36 -36.91 -21.21 6.52
C PRO A 36 -38.22 -21.78 7.07
N VAL A 37 -38.14 -22.83 7.90
CA VAL A 37 -39.30 -23.45 8.55
C VAL A 37 -39.82 -22.57 9.70
N VAL A 38 -38.92 -22.03 10.52
CA VAL A 38 -39.27 -21.10 11.61
C VAL A 38 -39.80 -19.80 11.02
N GLU A 39 -39.18 -19.30 9.95
CA GLU A 39 -39.65 -18.11 9.24
C GLU A 39 -41.07 -18.30 8.67
N LYS A 40 -41.34 -19.44 8.03
CA LYS A 40 -42.69 -19.77 7.53
C LYS A 40 -43.71 -19.93 8.66
N LYS A 41 -43.33 -20.55 9.78
CA LYS A 41 -44.22 -20.74 10.94
C LYS A 41 -44.56 -19.38 11.56
N VAL A 42 -43.55 -18.54 11.84
CA VAL A 42 -43.74 -17.17 12.35
C VAL A 42 -44.55 -16.31 11.38
N SER A 43 -44.28 -16.40 10.07
CA SER A 43 -45.03 -15.65 9.06
C SER A 43 -46.50 -16.05 8.99
N ARG A 44 -46.82 -17.34 9.12
CA ARG A 44 -48.20 -17.82 9.20
C ARG A 44 -48.91 -17.35 10.46
N LEU A 45 -48.21 -17.37 11.60
CA LEU A 45 -48.75 -16.91 12.88
C LEU A 45 -49.07 -15.41 12.89
N LEU A 46 -48.30 -14.62 12.15
CA LEU A 46 -48.48 -13.17 12.05
C LEU A 46 -49.37 -12.73 10.87
N ALA A 47 -49.79 -13.66 10.00
CA ALA A 47 -50.59 -13.36 8.81
C ALA A 47 -51.97 -12.75 9.14
N ASP A 48 -52.58 -13.18 10.26
CA ASP A 48 -53.90 -12.70 10.70
C ASP A 48 -53.83 -11.45 11.60
N GLY A 49 -52.61 -10.92 11.81
CA GLY A 49 -52.32 -9.77 12.67
C GLY A 49 -52.24 -10.10 14.17
N ILE A 50 -51.58 -9.25 14.94
CA ILE A 50 -51.43 -9.40 16.40
C ILE A 50 -52.72 -8.92 17.07
N ARG A 51 -53.66 -9.83 17.36
CA ARG A 51 -54.91 -9.51 18.05
C ARG A 51 -54.74 -9.58 19.57
N HIS A 52 -55.31 -8.60 20.28
CA HIS A 52 -55.27 -8.50 21.75
C HIS A 52 -55.64 -9.79 22.50
N GLN A 53 -56.59 -10.55 21.99
CA GLN A 53 -57.10 -11.79 22.63
C GLN A 53 -56.13 -12.98 22.47
N ASN A 54 -55.24 -12.95 21.48
CA ASN A 54 -54.37 -14.08 21.14
C ASN A 54 -52.90 -13.83 21.50
N ILE A 55 -52.57 -12.72 22.18
CA ILE A 55 -51.19 -12.33 22.51
C ILE A 55 -50.45 -13.43 23.25
N ASN A 56 -51.07 -14.03 24.28
CA ASN A 56 -50.43 -15.08 25.08
C ASN A 56 -50.19 -16.34 24.22
N ASN A 57 -51.16 -16.74 23.40
CA ASN A 57 -51.02 -17.90 22.53
C ASN A 57 -49.92 -17.69 21.46
N ILE A 58 -49.93 -16.52 20.80
CA ILE A 58 -48.92 -16.16 19.79
C ILE A 58 -47.52 -16.13 20.43
N THR A 59 -47.39 -15.56 21.64
CA THR A 59 -46.12 -15.50 22.36
C THR A 59 -45.60 -16.89 22.74
N GLU A 60 -46.47 -17.78 23.19
CA GLU A 60 -46.12 -19.17 23.50
C GLU A 60 -45.76 -19.95 22.24
N GLU A 61 -46.52 -19.82 21.16
CA GLU A 61 -46.27 -20.50 19.89
C GLU A 61 -44.97 -20.02 19.22
N ILE A 62 -44.57 -18.75 19.36
CA ILE A 62 -43.28 -18.25 18.89
C ILE A 62 -42.14 -18.82 19.73
N ASN A 63 -42.30 -18.88 21.05
CA ASN A 63 -41.30 -19.52 21.93
C ASN A 63 -41.17 -21.01 21.65
N GLN A 64 -42.27 -21.66 21.25
CA GLN A 64 -42.33 -23.07 20.86
C GLN A 64 -42.18 -23.29 19.35
N ALA A 65 -41.84 -22.26 18.56
CA ALA A 65 -41.70 -22.41 17.11
C ALA A 65 -40.56 -23.36 16.74
N ASP A 66 -39.58 -23.49 17.63
CA ASP A 66 -38.45 -24.43 17.54
C ASP A 66 -38.80 -25.83 18.08
N LYS A 67 -39.94 -26.00 18.79
CA LYS A 67 -40.40 -27.29 19.30
C LYS A 67 -41.19 -28.04 18.23
N ILE A 68 -40.93 -29.34 18.20
CA ILE A 68 -41.08 -30.25 17.05
C ILE A 68 -42.56 -30.62 16.80
N ASP A 69 -43.01 -30.44 15.56
CA ASP A 69 -44.11 -31.24 14.99
C ASP A 69 -43.49 -32.47 14.30
N THR A 70 -43.83 -33.67 14.76
CA THR A 70 -43.26 -34.99 14.38
C THR A 70 -43.31 -35.33 12.89
N LYS A 71 -43.94 -34.50 12.05
CA LYS A 71 -43.97 -34.65 10.58
C LYS A 71 -42.90 -33.84 9.84
N THR A 72 -42.13 -33.00 10.54
CA THR A 72 -41.18 -32.04 9.94
C THR A 72 -39.71 -32.36 10.23
N GLU A 73 -39.43 -33.42 10.99
CA GLU A 73 -38.08 -33.81 11.45
C GLU A 73 -37.11 -34.03 10.28
N GLY A 74 -37.50 -34.78 9.25
CA GLY A 74 -36.62 -35.07 8.11
C GLY A 74 -36.23 -33.86 7.25
N ASN A 75 -37.06 -32.82 7.17
CA ASN A 75 -36.73 -31.60 6.43
C ASN A 75 -35.82 -30.67 7.24
N LEU A 76 -35.96 -30.65 8.56
CA LEU A 76 -35.14 -29.81 9.44
C LEU A 76 -33.72 -30.35 9.60
N GLU A 77 -33.53 -31.67 9.64
CA GLU A 77 -32.19 -32.27 9.66
C GLU A 77 -31.39 -31.94 8.39
N VAL A 78 -32.03 -32.00 7.22
CA VAL A 78 -31.39 -31.62 5.95
C VAL A 78 -31.06 -30.13 5.95
N ILE A 79 -31.99 -29.27 6.37
CA ILE A 79 -31.75 -27.81 6.45
C ILE A 79 -30.64 -27.48 7.45
N ASN A 80 -30.62 -28.11 8.63
CA ASN A 80 -29.58 -27.90 9.62
C ASN A 80 -28.22 -28.40 9.12
N ALA A 81 -28.18 -29.52 8.40
CA ALA A 81 -26.96 -30.00 7.76
C ALA A 81 -26.47 -29.03 6.66
N GLU A 82 -27.38 -28.45 5.86
CA GLU A 82 -27.05 -27.44 4.86
C GLU A 82 -26.55 -26.13 5.51
N LEU A 83 -27.20 -25.67 6.58
CA LEU A 83 -26.79 -24.48 7.33
C LEU A 83 -25.43 -24.67 8.01
N GLU A 84 -25.19 -25.84 8.61
CA GLU A 84 -23.91 -26.16 9.23
C GLU A 84 -22.81 -26.28 8.16
N ALA A 85 -23.10 -26.88 7.00
CA ALA A 85 -22.18 -26.90 5.87
C ALA A 85 -21.86 -25.48 5.36
N ALA A 86 -22.86 -24.60 5.28
CA ALA A 86 -22.67 -23.20 4.91
C ALA A 86 -21.83 -22.44 5.94
N ARG A 87 -22.07 -22.67 7.24
CA ARG A 87 -21.30 -22.09 8.36
C ARG A 87 -19.84 -22.54 8.32
N ILE A 88 -19.59 -23.83 8.11
CA ILE A 88 -18.23 -24.38 7.97
C ILE A 88 -17.53 -23.75 6.77
N ARG A 89 -18.22 -23.64 5.62
CA ARG A 89 -17.68 -23.00 4.41
C ARG A 89 -17.35 -21.53 4.64
N GLN A 90 -18.21 -20.79 5.34
CA GLN A 90 -17.95 -19.38 5.68
C GLN A 90 -16.76 -19.25 6.64
N LYS A 91 -16.63 -20.13 7.62
CA LYS A 91 -15.49 -20.16 8.53
C LYS A 91 -14.18 -20.44 7.78
N ASP A 92 -14.20 -21.37 6.83
CA ASP A 92 -13.04 -21.69 5.99
C ASP A 92 -12.67 -20.51 5.07
N LEU A 93 -13.65 -19.87 4.43
CA LEU A 93 -13.44 -18.65 3.64
C LEU A 93 -12.81 -17.52 4.47
N ASN A 94 -13.30 -17.28 5.69
CA ASN A 94 -12.72 -16.26 6.57
C ASN A 94 -11.30 -16.61 7.00
N LYS A 95 -11.00 -17.90 7.20
CA LYS A 95 -9.65 -18.37 7.49
C LYS A 95 -8.71 -18.12 6.31
N GLN A 96 -9.13 -18.50 5.10
CA GLN A 96 -8.37 -18.23 3.87
C GLN A 96 -8.14 -16.73 3.66
N LEU A 97 -9.15 -15.90 3.93
CA LEU A 97 -9.03 -14.45 3.86
C LEU A 97 -7.97 -13.93 4.84
N GLY A 98 -7.97 -14.43 6.08
CA GLY A 98 -6.95 -14.11 7.08
C GLY A 98 -5.53 -14.50 6.64
N GLU A 99 -5.36 -15.70 6.08
CA GLU A 99 -4.09 -16.17 5.55
C GLU A 99 -3.60 -15.29 4.39
N LEU A 100 -4.48 -14.94 3.44
CA LEU A 100 -4.16 -14.06 2.31
C LEU A 100 -3.80 -12.65 2.77
N GLN A 101 -4.49 -12.10 3.76
CA GLN A 101 -4.16 -10.80 4.35
C GLN A 101 -2.77 -10.81 5.01
N GLU A 102 -2.43 -11.88 5.73
CA GLU A 102 -1.12 -12.01 6.36
C GLU A 102 0.00 -12.17 5.33
N MET A 103 -0.22 -12.95 4.27
CA MET A 103 0.71 -13.09 3.15
C MET A 103 0.93 -11.74 2.45
N LEU A 104 -0.15 -11.00 2.19
CA LEU A 104 -0.08 -9.67 1.58
C LEU A 104 0.69 -8.69 2.48
N LYS A 105 0.42 -8.69 3.79
CA LYS A 105 1.17 -7.87 4.75
C LYS A 105 2.66 -8.21 4.76
N LYS A 106 3.01 -9.49 4.82
CA LYS A 106 4.41 -9.96 4.77
C LYS A 106 5.10 -9.56 3.47
N SER A 107 4.41 -9.70 2.34
CA SER A 107 4.93 -9.28 1.03
C SER A 107 5.16 -7.77 0.96
N GLN A 108 4.23 -6.96 1.46
CA GLN A 108 4.37 -5.50 1.52
C GLN A 108 5.52 -5.07 2.43
N GLN A 109 5.66 -5.69 3.61
CA GLN A 109 6.76 -5.43 4.53
C GLN A 109 8.11 -5.83 3.94
N TRP A 110 8.17 -6.96 3.22
CA TRP A 110 9.40 -7.41 2.57
C TRP A 110 9.79 -6.53 1.38
N LEU A 111 8.83 -6.11 0.56
CA LEU A 111 9.08 -5.20 -0.56
C LEU A 111 9.47 -3.79 -0.08
N ASN A 112 8.91 -3.35 1.05
CA ASN A 112 9.05 -2.00 1.61
C ASN A 112 8.99 -0.89 0.55
N LEU A 113 8.12 -1.05 -0.46
CA LEU A 113 8.04 -0.14 -1.59
C LEU A 113 7.11 1.02 -1.28
N SER A 114 7.69 2.21 -1.14
CA SER A 114 6.98 3.47 -1.02
C SER A 114 6.82 4.15 -2.38
N ASP A 115 5.60 4.58 -2.70
CA ASP A 115 5.31 5.28 -3.96
C ASP A 115 6.07 6.61 -4.06
N GLN A 116 6.29 7.28 -2.93
CA GLN A 116 6.99 8.56 -2.86
C GLN A 116 8.48 8.38 -3.13
N HIS A 117 9.12 7.41 -2.48
CA HIS A 117 10.52 7.08 -2.72
C HIS A 117 10.73 6.53 -4.12
N PHE A 118 9.80 5.73 -4.62
CA PHE A 118 9.83 5.21 -5.97
C PHE A 118 9.78 6.34 -7.01
N ARG A 119 8.87 7.30 -6.83
CA ARG A 119 8.80 8.51 -7.67
C ARG A 119 10.09 9.34 -7.57
N ALA A 120 10.62 9.54 -6.37
CA ALA A 120 11.87 10.28 -6.16
C ALA A 120 13.07 9.60 -6.86
N ALA A 121 13.15 8.26 -6.81
CA ALA A 121 14.20 7.51 -7.49
C ALA A 121 14.12 7.65 -9.02
N ILE A 122 12.92 7.67 -9.59
CA ILE A 122 12.72 7.94 -11.02
C ILE A 122 13.13 9.37 -11.36
N SER A 123 12.69 10.37 -10.59
CA SER A 123 13.09 11.77 -10.79
C SER A 123 14.60 11.95 -10.71
N ALA A 124 15.27 11.33 -9.74
CA ALA A 124 16.72 11.35 -9.62
C ALA A 124 17.42 10.71 -10.84
N SER A 125 16.86 9.63 -11.40
CA SER A 125 17.39 9.04 -12.63
C SER A 125 17.24 9.98 -13.83
N LEU A 126 16.11 10.68 -13.93
CA LEU A 126 15.88 11.69 -14.97
C LEU A 126 16.87 12.85 -14.84
N GLU A 127 17.12 13.34 -13.63
CA GLU A 127 18.09 14.41 -13.38
C GLU A 127 19.51 14.01 -13.80
N ILE A 128 19.92 12.77 -13.53
CA ILE A 128 21.23 12.25 -13.98
C ILE A 128 21.31 12.20 -15.52
N LEU A 129 20.17 11.98 -16.21
CA LEU A 129 20.09 12.06 -17.66
C LEU A 129 20.04 13.51 -18.18
N ASN A 130 20.18 14.52 -17.31
CA ASN A 130 19.97 15.94 -17.60
C ASN A 130 18.55 16.24 -18.13
N ALA A 131 17.58 15.41 -17.74
CA ALA A 131 16.17 15.61 -18.03
C ALA A 131 15.45 16.31 -16.88
N SER A 132 14.36 16.99 -17.22
CA SER A 132 13.48 17.56 -16.19
C SER A 132 12.90 16.45 -15.31
N PRO A 133 12.76 16.67 -13.99
CA PRO A 133 12.12 15.72 -13.11
C PRO A 133 10.63 15.55 -13.48
N LEU A 134 9.98 14.56 -12.86
CA LEU A 134 8.55 14.32 -13.06
C LEU A 134 7.74 15.55 -12.66
N THR A 135 6.88 16.03 -13.56
CA THR A 135 5.99 17.18 -13.30
C THR A 135 4.57 16.72 -13.06
N LEU A 136 3.88 17.35 -12.10
CA LEU A 136 2.46 17.14 -11.88
C LEU A 136 1.65 17.64 -13.08
N LEU A 137 0.62 16.90 -13.47
CA LEU A 137 -0.32 17.34 -14.49
C LEU A 137 -1.25 18.45 -13.94
N ASP A 138 -1.72 18.26 -12.71
CA ASP A 138 -2.57 19.21 -11.99
C ASP A 138 -2.17 19.24 -10.50
N GLU A 139 -1.78 20.41 -10.01
CA GLU A 139 -1.42 20.62 -8.61
C GLU A 139 -2.65 20.47 -7.69
N SER A 140 -3.86 20.75 -8.20
CA SER A 140 -5.09 20.64 -7.42
C SER A 140 -5.52 19.18 -7.21
N GLU A 141 -5.24 18.28 -8.16
CA GLU A 141 -5.42 16.83 -7.99
C GLU A 141 -4.48 16.27 -6.92
N ALA A 142 -3.23 16.76 -6.87
CA ALA A 142 -2.25 16.33 -5.88
C ALA A 142 -2.64 16.73 -4.44
N VAL A 143 -3.32 17.88 -4.27
CA VAL A 143 -3.84 18.32 -2.97
C VAL A 143 -5.04 17.47 -2.53
N ASN A 144 -5.93 17.10 -3.46
CA ASN A 144 -7.13 16.34 -3.15
C ASN A 144 -6.84 14.85 -2.92
N ASN A 145 -5.96 14.26 -3.74
CA ASN A 145 -5.55 12.87 -3.58
C ASN A 145 -4.09 12.66 -4.05
N PRO A 146 -3.11 12.79 -3.15
CA PRO A 146 -1.69 12.69 -3.51
C PRO A 146 -1.28 11.30 -4.01
N ILE A 147 -2.07 10.26 -3.72
CA ILE A 147 -1.79 8.87 -4.07
C ILE A 147 -2.16 8.57 -5.53
N THR A 148 -3.19 9.21 -6.05
CA THR A 148 -3.67 9.03 -7.45
C THR A 148 -3.25 10.17 -8.38
N ALA A 149 -2.45 11.10 -7.87
CA ALA A 149 -1.93 12.23 -8.64
C ALA A 149 -1.25 11.76 -9.94
N ARG A 150 -1.57 12.46 -11.03
CA ARG A 150 -1.08 12.15 -12.38
C ARG A 150 0.22 12.92 -12.66
N TRP A 151 1.21 12.20 -13.17
CA TRP A 151 2.54 12.73 -13.45
C TRP A 151 2.84 12.66 -14.95
N MET A 152 3.63 13.61 -15.44
CA MET A 152 4.08 13.65 -16.82
C MET A 152 5.56 13.22 -16.90
N ILE A 153 5.83 12.31 -17.83
CA ILE A 153 7.20 11.93 -18.20
C ILE A 153 7.73 12.95 -19.21
N PRO A 154 8.93 13.52 -19.01
CA PRO A 154 9.53 14.42 -20.00
C PRO A 154 9.77 13.68 -21.33
N ALA A 155 9.76 14.43 -22.44
CA ALA A 155 10.06 13.88 -23.76
C ALA A 155 11.56 13.58 -23.93
N LEU A 156 12.00 12.45 -23.37
CA LEU A 156 13.41 12.00 -23.35
C LEU A 156 13.99 11.79 -24.76
N ASP A 157 13.14 11.50 -25.75
CA ASP A 157 13.54 11.29 -27.14
C ASP A 157 13.84 12.57 -27.91
N GLN A 158 13.44 13.74 -27.39
CA GLN A 158 13.57 15.04 -28.05
C GLN A 158 14.72 15.89 -27.48
N GLN A 159 15.43 15.39 -26.47
CA GLN A 159 16.53 16.11 -25.84
C GLN A 159 17.78 16.13 -26.73
N THR A 160 18.58 17.20 -26.59
CA THR A 160 19.84 17.35 -27.31
C THR A 160 20.81 16.25 -26.91
N GLY A 161 21.20 15.38 -27.86
CA GLY A 161 22.04 14.21 -27.57
C GLY A 161 21.27 12.99 -27.03
N ALA A 162 19.94 12.99 -27.11
CA ALA A 162 19.11 11.88 -26.69
C ALA A 162 19.44 10.60 -27.46
N ASP A 163 19.53 9.49 -26.72
CA ASP A 163 19.63 8.15 -27.31
C ASP A 163 18.34 7.82 -28.08
N PRO A 164 18.40 7.55 -29.40
CA PRO A 164 17.23 7.30 -30.23
C PRO A 164 16.42 6.08 -29.77
N THR A 165 17.03 5.18 -28.99
CA THR A 165 16.33 4.02 -28.43
C THR A 165 15.30 4.39 -27.34
N TRP A 166 15.30 5.62 -26.81
CA TRP A 166 14.27 6.09 -25.87
C TRP A 166 12.88 6.14 -26.49
N SER A 167 12.79 6.43 -27.79
CA SER A 167 11.51 6.47 -28.52
C SER A 167 10.70 5.17 -28.34
N ALA A 168 11.35 4.01 -28.49
CA ALA A 168 10.73 2.69 -28.33
C ALA A 168 10.35 2.36 -26.88
N THR A 169 10.98 3.02 -25.89
CA THR A 169 10.61 2.89 -24.48
C THR A 169 9.42 3.79 -24.15
N LEU A 170 9.41 5.04 -24.62
CA LEU A 170 8.28 5.97 -24.42
C LEU A 170 7.01 5.50 -25.15
N ASP A 171 7.18 4.79 -26.26
CA ASP A 171 6.10 4.16 -27.01
C ASP A 171 5.25 3.20 -26.14
N THR A 172 5.79 2.64 -25.04
CA THR A 172 5.00 1.79 -24.13
C THR A 172 3.98 2.58 -23.30
N LEU A 173 4.18 3.90 -23.18
CA LEU A 173 3.26 4.79 -22.46
C LEU A 173 2.11 5.27 -23.34
N ARG A 174 2.21 5.09 -24.66
CA ARG A 174 1.19 5.49 -25.63
C ARG A 174 0.10 4.43 -25.75
N VAL A 175 -1.03 4.81 -26.34
CA VAL A 175 -2.06 3.84 -26.74
C VAL A 175 -1.48 2.88 -27.79
N PRO A 176 -1.74 1.57 -27.69
CA PRO A 176 -1.22 0.60 -28.65
C PRO A 176 -1.51 0.97 -30.10
N LYS A 177 -0.51 0.80 -30.96
CA LYS A 177 -0.59 1.12 -32.39
C LYS A 177 -1.59 0.21 -33.11
N GLN A 178 -2.44 0.79 -33.95
CA GLN A 178 -3.34 0.01 -34.81
C GLN A 178 -2.58 -0.73 -35.92
N ARG A 179 -3.14 -1.85 -36.38
CA ARG A 179 -2.53 -2.65 -37.45
C ARG A 179 -2.50 -1.86 -38.75
N GLY A 180 -1.32 -1.74 -39.38
CA GLY A 180 -1.14 -1.00 -40.65
C GLY A 180 -0.82 0.49 -40.49
N GLN A 181 -0.96 1.06 -39.29
CA GLN A 181 -0.62 2.47 -39.03
C GLN A 181 0.91 2.67 -39.06
N LYS A 182 1.34 3.76 -39.70
CA LYS A 182 2.76 4.15 -39.76
C LYS A 182 3.23 4.70 -38.40
N PRO A 183 4.44 4.37 -37.92
CA PRO A 183 4.89 4.75 -36.58
C PRO A 183 4.92 6.27 -36.31
N TRP A 184 5.27 7.09 -37.29
CA TRP A 184 5.32 8.55 -37.11
C TRP A 184 3.93 9.19 -37.03
N GLU A 185 2.97 8.73 -37.84
CA GLU A 185 1.57 9.16 -37.79
C GLU A 185 0.96 8.79 -36.44
N TRP A 186 1.19 7.55 -35.99
CA TRP A 186 0.77 7.08 -34.68
C TRP A 186 1.35 7.93 -33.54
N ARG A 187 2.66 8.22 -33.53
CA ARG A 187 3.26 9.04 -32.47
C ARG A 187 2.73 10.47 -32.42
N ARG A 188 2.23 11.00 -33.54
CA ARG A 188 1.59 12.32 -33.61
C ARG A 188 0.17 12.30 -33.05
N GLU A 189 -0.54 11.20 -33.26
CA GLU A 189 -1.94 11.02 -32.83
C GLU A 189 -2.08 10.49 -31.40
N ALA A 190 -1.11 9.71 -30.93
CA ALA A 190 -1.07 9.11 -29.60
C ALA A 190 0.00 9.79 -28.72
N PRO A 191 -0.37 10.86 -27.98
CA PRO A 191 0.54 11.48 -27.02
C PRO A 191 0.92 10.52 -25.89
N ILE A 192 2.00 10.84 -25.18
CA ILE A 192 2.41 10.11 -23.98
C ILE A 192 1.33 10.32 -22.92
N ARG A 193 0.75 9.23 -22.41
CA ARG A 193 -0.25 9.29 -21.36
C ARG A 193 0.38 9.65 -20.02
N PRO A 194 -0.35 10.33 -19.13
CA PRO A 194 0.09 10.57 -17.77
C PRO A 194 0.30 9.24 -17.02
N VAL A 195 1.20 9.27 -16.05
CA VAL A 195 1.57 8.11 -15.25
C VAL A 195 1.10 8.24 -13.80
N VAL A 196 0.78 7.11 -13.20
CA VAL A 196 0.41 6.97 -11.79
C VAL A 196 1.24 5.87 -11.14
N PHE A 197 1.43 5.95 -9.82
CA PHE A 197 2.28 5.01 -9.06
C PHE A 197 1.48 3.95 -8.30
N ARG A 198 0.19 4.21 -8.10
CA ARG A 198 -0.78 3.27 -7.55
C ARG A 198 -1.78 2.84 -8.60
N ASP A 199 -2.34 1.65 -8.37
CA ASP A 199 -3.44 1.14 -9.17
C ASP A 199 -4.62 2.14 -9.11
N PRO A 200 -5.03 2.73 -10.24
CA PRO A 200 -6.16 3.64 -10.29
C PRO A 200 -7.50 2.94 -10.02
N GLY A 201 -7.55 1.60 -10.06
CA GLY A 201 -8.78 0.82 -9.88
C GLY A 201 -9.77 0.93 -11.05
N SER A 202 -9.40 1.65 -12.11
CA SER A 202 -10.17 1.76 -13.35
C SER A 202 -9.34 1.28 -14.55
N LEU A 203 -10.03 0.69 -15.53
CA LEU A 203 -9.42 0.10 -16.74
C LEU A 203 -9.63 0.99 -17.97
N ASP A 204 -9.86 2.29 -17.76
CA ASP A 204 -10.27 3.24 -18.80
C ASP A 204 -9.13 3.56 -19.78
N GLY A 205 -7.88 3.23 -19.42
CA GLY A 205 -6.72 3.37 -20.30
C GLY A 205 -6.18 4.79 -20.42
N ASP A 206 -6.71 5.75 -19.65
CA ASP A 206 -6.29 7.15 -19.66
C ASP A 206 -4.93 7.38 -19.00
N VAL A 207 -4.57 6.55 -18.03
CA VAL A 207 -3.33 6.63 -17.26
C VAL A 207 -2.51 5.35 -17.42
N VAL A 208 -1.20 5.45 -17.22
CA VAL A 208 -0.29 4.30 -17.18
C VAL A 208 0.20 4.09 -15.75
N HIS A 209 -0.06 2.91 -15.20
CA HIS A 209 0.48 2.52 -13.90
C HIS A 209 1.95 2.12 -14.04
N LEU A 210 2.84 2.88 -13.39
CA LEU A 210 4.25 2.53 -13.30
C LEU A 210 4.48 1.63 -12.09
N HIS A 211 5.15 0.51 -12.36
CA HIS A 211 5.61 -0.46 -11.37
C HIS A 211 7.06 -0.84 -11.67
N LEU A 212 7.72 -1.57 -10.76
CA LEU A 212 9.16 -1.92 -10.88
C LEU A 212 9.51 -2.64 -12.18
N GLU A 213 8.63 -3.52 -12.65
CA GLU A 213 8.80 -4.28 -13.90
C GLU A 213 8.47 -3.49 -15.18
N HIS A 214 7.99 -2.26 -15.07
CA HIS A 214 7.68 -1.47 -16.26
C HIS A 214 8.97 -1.12 -17.01
N ARG A 215 9.03 -1.33 -18.33
CA ARG A 215 10.25 -1.20 -19.13
C ARG A 215 10.94 0.16 -18.99
N LEU A 216 10.17 1.26 -18.90
CA LEU A 216 10.70 2.60 -18.63
C LEU A 216 11.42 2.65 -17.28
N VAL A 217 10.79 2.09 -16.25
CA VAL A 217 11.30 2.09 -14.88
C VAL A 217 12.57 1.26 -14.80
N GLN A 218 12.55 0.03 -15.32
CA GLN A 218 13.73 -0.83 -15.35
C GLN A 218 14.89 -0.13 -16.06
N ARG A 219 14.63 0.55 -17.18
CA ARG A 219 15.67 1.29 -17.91
C ARG A 219 16.23 2.45 -17.09
N LEU A 220 15.37 3.28 -16.50
CA LEU A 220 15.80 4.41 -15.66
C LEU A 220 16.59 3.94 -14.42
N LEU A 221 16.11 2.90 -13.74
CA LEU A 221 16.76 2.36 -12.55
C LEU A 221 18.02 1.54 -12.88
N SER A 222 18.10 0.92 -14.06
CA SER A 222 19.27 0.16 -14.48
C SER A 222 20.56 0.98 -14.48
N ARG A 223 20.45 2.31 -14.61
CA ARG A 223 21.59 3.22 -14.51
C ARG A 223 22.22 3.21 -13.12
N PHE A 224 21.43 3.24 -12.07
CA PHE A 224 21.90 3.06 -10.69
C PHE A 224 22.52 1.68 -10.47
N LEU A 225 22.01 0.68 -11.18
CA LEU A 225 22.49 -0.69 -11.04
C LEU A 225 23.81 -0.94 -11.78
N SER A 226 24.02 -0.34 -12.96
CA SER A 226 25.09 -0.73 -13.89
C SER A 226 26.15 0.35 -14.16
N GLN A 227 25.76 1.63 -14.22
CA GLN A 227 26.63 2.73 -14.67
C GLN A 227 27.14 3.63 -13.54
N GLY A 228 26.45 3.67 -12.40
CA GLY A 228 26.77 4.56 -11.29
C GLY A 228 28.17 4.42 -10.67
N PHE A 229 28.91 3.34 -10.99
CA PHE A 229 30.23 3.05 -10.42
C PHE A 229 31.40 3.21 -11.40
N LEU A 230 31.15 3.18 -12.71
CA LEU A 230 32.25 3.39 -13.68
C LEU A 230 32.77 4.83 -13.64
N HIS A 231 31.96 5.77 -13.11
CA HIS A 231 32.21 7.20 -13.15
C HIS A 231 32.03 7.88 -11.79
N ASP A 232 31.97 7.12 -10.67
CA ASP A 232 31.72 7.65 -9.32
C ASP A 232 30.46 8.54 -9.22
N GLU A 233 29.50 8.38 -10.14
CA GLU A 233 28.29 9.21 -10.25
C GLU A 233 27.39 9.14 -8.99
N LEU A 234 27.55 8.09 -8.19
CA LEU A 234 26.80 7.88 -6.95
C LEU A 234 27.57 8.25 -5.68
N THR A 235 28.85 8.58 -5.79
CA THR A 235 29.68 8.99 -4.66
C THR A 235 29.34 10.44 -4.31
N ARG A 236 28.36 10.63 -3.43
CA ARG A 236 27.89 11.96 -3.01
C ARG A 236 27.75 12.06 -1.49
N ALA A 237 28.01 13.24 -0.97
CA ALA A 237 27.58 13.65 0.37
C ALA A 237 26.30 14.48 0.23
N SER A 238 25.32 14.20 1.07
CA SER A 238 24.05 14.92 1.09
C SER A 238 23.67 15.25 2.52
N VAL A 239 23.00 16.38 2.71
CA VAL A 239 22.54 16.85 4.01
C VAL A 239 21.04 17.07 3.89
N CYS A 240 20.29 16.52 4.84
CA CYS A 240 18.86 16.73 5.00
C CYS A 240 18.58 17.09 6.46
N LEU A 241 17.51 17.84 6.69
CA LEU A 241 16.97 18.07 8.02
C LEU A 241 16.14 16.86 8.45
N THR A 242 15.95 16.71 9.74
CA THR A 242 15.08 15.69 10.33
C THR A 242 14.30 16.31 11.49
N ASN A 243 13.25 15.64 11.93
CA ASN A 243 12.52 16.03 13.15
C ASN A 243 13.26 15.64 14.43
N ASP A 244 14.36 14.90 14.31
CA ASP A 244 15.14 14.46 15.45
C ASP A 244 16.11 15.56 15.88
N PRO A 245 16.13 15.94 17.18
CA PRO A 245 17.03 16.97 17.67
C PRO A 245 18.51 16.55 17.64
N ILE A 246 18.80 15.25 17.55
CA ILE A 246 20.16 14.72 17.56
C ILE A 246 20.64 14.58 16.12
N PRO A 247 21.67 15.33 15.68
CA PRO A 247 22.23 15.20 14.35
C PRO A 247 22.89 13.83 14.19
N LYS A 248 22.75 13.23 13.02
CA LYS A 248 23.25 11.89 12.72
C LYS A 248 24.01 11.90 11.41
N ILE A 249 24.96 10.98 11.29
CA ILE A 249 25.65 10.69 10.05
C ILE A 249 25.32 9.27 9.63
N ILE A 250 25.04 9.10 8.34
CA ILE A 250 24.77 7.81 7.72
C ILE A 250 25.77 7.66 6.57
N VAL A 251 26.47 6.54 6.57
CA VAL A 251 27.35 6.13 5.47
C VAL A 251 26.67 4.95 4.78
N LEU A 252 26.33 5.13 3.51
CA LEU A 252 25.80 4.09 2.66
C LEU A 252 26.91 3.62 1.71
N GLY A 253 27.31 2.36 1.84
CA GLY A 253 28.19 1.67 0.91
C GLY A 253 27.41 0.62 0.14
N ARG A 254 27.84 0.29 -1.07
CA ARG A 254 27.29 -0.85 -1.82
C ARG A 254 28.38 -1.88 -2.03
N LEU A 255 28.12 -3.10 -1.58
CA LEU A 255 28.97 -4.26 -1.77
C LEU A 255 28.43 -5.07 -2.94
N SER A 256 29.15 -5.07 -4.06
CA SER A 256 28.82 -5.90 -5.21
C SER A 256 29.89 -6.97 -5.42
N LEU A 257 29.49 -8.25 -5.39
CA LEU A 257 30.35 -9.38 -5.71
C LEU A 257 30.16 -9.77 -7.17
N TYR A 258 31.25 -9.86 -7.92
CA TYR A 258 31.25 -10.30 -9.31
C TYR A 258 32.02 -11.62 -9.45
N GLY A 259 31.46 -12.55 -10.21
CA GLY A 259 32.05 -13.82 -10.60
C GLY A 259 32.69 -13.76 -11.97
N ASP A 260 33.00 -14.95 -12.52
CA ASP A 260 33.60 -15.08 -13.85
C ASP A 260 32.74 -14.37 -14.92
N LYS A 261 33.41 -13.78 -15.92
CA LYS A 261 32.79 -12.95 -16.98
C LYS A 261 31.98 -11.75 -16.47
N ALA A 262 32.38 -11.18 -15.31
CA ALA A 262 31.68 -10.06 -14.67
C ALA A 262 30.21 -10.35 -14.34
N ALA A 263 29.86 -11.62 -14.13
CA ALA A 263 28.53 -12.00 -13.66
C ALA A 263 28.31 -11.46 -12.24
N ARG A 264 27.28 -10.66 -12.02
CA ARG A 264 26.95 -10.18 -10.67
C ARG A 264 26.39 -11.33 -9.83
N LEU A 265 27.08 -11.68 -8.75
CA LEU A 265 26.72 -12.77 -7.84
C LEU A 265 25.98 -12.28 -6.60
N HIS A 266 26.39 -11.14 -6.05
CA HIS A 266 25.76 -10.53 -4.87
C HIS A 266 25.77 -9.02 -5.00
N ASP A 267 24.78 -8.37 -4.41
CA ASP A 267 24.69 -6.92 -4.38
C ASP A 267 23.91 -6.48 -3.16
N GLU A 268 24.55 -5.69 -2.30
CA GLU A 268 23.97 -5.30 -1.02
C GLU A 268 24.34 -3.87 -0.66
N VAL A 269 23.38 -3.11 -0.15
CA VAL A 269 23.65 -1.79 0.41
C VAL A 269 23.90 -1.93 1.91
N ILE A 270 25.13 -1.65 2.32
CA ILE A 270 25.56 -1.64 3.71
C ILE A 270 25.39 -0.23 4.23
N ALA A 271 24.64 -0.09 5.32
CA ALA A 271 24.48 1.17 6.02
C ALA A 271 25.24 1.15 7.36
N MET A 272 25.91 2.24 7.68
CA MET A 272 26.44 2.53 9.01
C MET A 272 25.86 3.87 9.48
N ALA A 273 25.42 3.92 10.72
CA ALA A 273 24.86 5.13 11.32
C ALA A 273 25.59 5.48 12.60
N ALA A 274 25.80 6.77 12.87
CA ALA A 274 26.36 7.27 14.11
C ALA A 274 25.70 8.59 14.50
N GLU A 275 25.66 8.90 15.79
CA GLU A 275 25.33 10.25 16.26
C GLU A 275 26.48 11.19 15.88
N TRP A 276 26.14 12.30 15.22
CA TRP A 276 27.12 13.26 14.78
C TRP A 276 27.44 14.25 15.91
N ILE A 277 28.72 14.30 16.28
CA ILE A 277 29.24 15.28 17.24
C ILE A 277 30.22 16.16 16.49
N ASP A 278 30.12 17.47 16.66
CA ASP A 278 31.05 18.42 16.03
C ASP A 278 32.50 18.03 16.39
N PRO A 279 33.40 17.94 15.38
CA PRO A 279 34.80 17.57 15.62
C PRO A 279 35.53 18.43 16.67
N ALA A 280 35.18 19.71 16.81
CA ALA A 280 35.74 20.59 17.84
C ALA A 280 35.35 20.15 19.27
N ASN A 281 34.17 19.53 19.42
CA ASN A 281 33.62 19.05 20.69
C ASN A 281 33.87 17.55 20.92
N ARG A 282 34.35 16.82 19.90
CA ARG A 282 34.56 15.35 19.95
C ARG A 282 35.76 14.94 20.81
N GLY A 283 36.71 15.85 21.03
CA GLY A 283 37.92 15.59 21.83
C GLY A 283 38.76 14.47 21.23
N ARG A 284 39.13 13.46 22.04
CA ARG A 284 39.87 12.25 21.57
C ARG A 284 38.95 11.11 21.10
N LYS A 285 37.63 11.25 21.25
CA LYS A 285 36.69 10.19 20.85
C LYS A 285 36.49 10.26 19.33
N ARG A 286 36.39 9.11 18.68
CA ARG A 286 35.95 9.00 17.27
C ARG A 286 34.44 8.80 17.24
N LEU A 287 33.83 8.99 16.07
CA LEU A 287 32.46 8.53 15.85
C LEU A 287 32.35 7.03 16.18
N GLN A 288 31.29 6.66 16.90
CA GLN A 288 31.00 5.27 17.21
C GLN A 288 29.75 4.86 16.44
N PRO A 289 29.77 3.71 15.74
CA PRO A 289 28.59 3.21 15.07
C PRO A 289 27.52 2.84 16.10
N LEU A 290 26.28 3.12 15.75
CA LEU A 290 25.10 2.70 16.50
C LEU A 290 24.89 1.18 16.40
N GLY A 291 24.14 0.62 17.35
CA GLY A 291 23.74 -0.79 17.30
C GLY A 291 22.77 -1.09 16.15
N GLU A 292 22.54 -2.38 15.84
CA GLU A 292 21.69 -2.78 14.72
C GLU A 292 20.23 -2.29 14.83
N GLY A 293 19.67 -2.24 16.05
CA GLY A 293 18.31 -1.72 16.28
C GLY A 293 18.22 -0.22 15.99
N ASP A 294 19.09 0.56 16.62
CA ASP A 294 19.16 2.01 16.43
C ASP A 294 19.44 2.38 14.97
N LYS A 295 20.22 1.57 14.24
CA LYS A 295 20.47 1.76 12.82
C LYS A 295 19.19 1.71 11.97
N GLN A 296 18.24 0.83 12.28
CA GLN A 296 16.96 0.75 11.55
C GLN A 296 16.15 2.03 11.75
N ASP A 297 16.10 2.55 12.97
CA ASP A 297 15.40 3.79 13.29
C ASP A 297 16.00 4.99 12.55
N VAL A 298 17.34 5.03 12.44
CA VAL A 298 18.03 6.09 11.70
C VAL A 298 17.80 5.99 10.19
N LEU A 299 17.70 4.78 9.63
CA LEU A 299 17.33 4.59 8.23
C LEU A 299 15.89 5.01 7.96
N GLN A 300 14.95 4.71 8.87
CA GLN A 300 13.58 5.18 8.76
C GLN A 300 13.51 6.71 8.79
N LEU A 301 14.29 7.34 9.68
CA LEU A 301 14.38 8.80 9.75
C LEU A 301 14.91 9.42 8.45
N LEU A 302 15.86 8.76 7.79
CA LEU A 302 16.35 9.16 6.46
C LEU A 302 15.27 8.98 5.39
N GLU A 303 14.54 7.88 5.40
CA GLU A 303 13.44 7.67 4.45
C GLU A 303 12.37 8.77 4.61
N ASP A 304 11.98 9.07 5.84
CA ASP A 304 11.02 10.13 6.15
C ASP A 304 11.54 11.51 5.72
N SER A 305 12.85 11.76 5.91
CA SER A 305 13.45 13.04 5.52
C SER A 305 13.44 13.25 4.01
N LEU A 306 13.77 12.20 3.24
CA LEU A 306 13.80 12.22 1.78
C LEU A 306 12.41 12.37 1.15
N ALA A 307 11.35 11.96 1.86
CA ALA A 307 9.98 12.07 1.39
C ALA A 307 9.45 13.51 1.43
N ILE A 308 10.05 14.37 2.26
CA ILE A 308 9.48 15.65 2.65
C ILE A 308 10.33 16.81 2.13
N ALA A 309 9.78 17.57 1.18
CA ALA A 309 10.52 18.61 0.45
C ALA A 309 11.20 19.67 1.34
N HIS A 310 10.54 20.12 2.42
CA HIS A 310 11.10 21.16 3.29
C HIS A 310 12.33 20.68 4.06
N PHE A 311 12.53 19.38 4.24
CA PHE A 311 13.75 18.85 4.86
C PHE A 311 14.97 18.89 3.94
N HIS A 312 14.77 19.15 2.64
CA HIS A 312 15.86 19.36 1.69
C HIS A 312 16.40 20.81 1.72
N GLU A 313 15.66 21.75 2.32
CA GLU A 313 16.01 23.17 2.38
C GLU A 313 17.02 23.45 3.52
N VAL A 314 18.23 22.91 3.37
CA VAL A 314 19.32 23.13 4.33
C VAL A 314 20.02 24.45 4.05
N GLY A 315 20.20 25.29 5.09
CA GLY A 315 20.95 26.53 4.98
C GLY A 315 22.42 26.32 4.60
N GLU A 316 22.95 27.16 3.72
CA GLU A 316 24.31 27.03 3.16
C GLU A 316 25.41 26.97 4.23
N GLY A 317 25.29 27.74 5.32
CA GLY A 317 26.26 27.71 6.41
C GLY A 317 26.39 26.34 7.10
N ILE A 318 25.29 25.60 7.21
CA ILE A 318 25.29 24.23 7.76
C ILE A 318 25.95 23.28 6.77
N LYS A 319 25.61 23.38 5.47
CA LYS A 319 26.23 22.56 4.42
C LYS A 319 27.74 22.74 4.41
N THR A 320 28.24 23.98 4.41
CA THR A 320 29.69 24.26 4.41
C THR A 320 30.38 23.68 5.64
N ARG A 321 29.76 23.82 6.83
CA ARG A 321 30.31 23.26 8.08
C ARG A 321 30.43 21.75 8.02
N LEU A 322 29.38 21.04 7.62
CA LEU A 322 29.38 19.58 7.53
C LEU A 322 30.31 19.07 6.42
N GLN A 323 30.30 19.72 5.26
CA GLN A 323 31.16 19.37 4.12
C GLN A 323 32.65 19.41 4.49
N LYS A 324 33.07 20.38 5.31
CA LYS A 324 34.46 20.51 5.78
C LYS A 324 34.93 19.28 6.56
N HIS A 325 34.02 18.61 7.26
CA HIS A 325 34.34 17.50 8.16
C HIS A 325 33.97 16.12 7.60
N ALA A 326 33.21 16.07 6.49
CA ALA A 326 32.70 14.84 5.89
C ALA A 326 33.80 13.79 5.62
N SER A 327 34.95 14.18 5.05
CA SER A 327 36.05 13.24 4.79
C SER A 327 36.66 12.64 6.06
N GLN A 328 36.75 13.42 7.13
CA GLN A 328 37.23 12.94 8.43
C GLN A 328 36.19 12.00 9.06
N ASP A 329 34.91 12.38 9.04
CA ASP A 329 33.83 11.61 9.63
C ASP A 329 33.69 10.23 8.97
N ILE A 330 33.82 10.16 7.64
CA ILE A 330 33.83 8.90 6.88
C ILE A 330 35.04 8.04 7.27
N ALA A 331 36.24 8.63 7.34
CA ALA A 331 37.46 7.91 7.70
C ALA A 331 37.43 7.33 9.13
N GLU A 332 36.68 7.96 10.04
CA GLU A 332 36.46 7.44 11.39
C GLU A 332 35.47 6.26 11.43
N LEU A 333 34.54 6.17 10.48
CA LEU A 333 33.51 5.13 10.42
C LEU A 333 33.91 3.90 9.60
N ILE A 334 34.73 4.04 8.55
CA ILE A 334 35.20 2.93 7.70
C ILE A 334 35.82 1.73 8.46
N PRO A 335 36.59 1.91 9.56
CA PRO A 335 37.23 0.79 10.25
C PRO A 335 36.29 -0.14 11.02
N HIS A 336 35.01 0.20 11.12
CA HIS A 336 34.01 -0.49 11.93
C HIS A 336 33.07 -1.33 11.07
#